data_AF-A0A7C2CIA6-F1
#
_entry.id   AF-A0A7C2CIA6-F1
#
_cell.length_a   1.000
_cell.length_b   1.000
_cell.length_c   1.000
_cell.angle_alpha   90.00
_cell.angle_beta   90.00
_cell.angle_gamma   90.00
#
_symmetry.space_group_name_H-M   'P 1'
#
loop_
_entity.id
_entity.type
_entity.pdbx_description
1 polymer ?
#
loop_
_entity_poly.entity_id
_entity_poly.type
_entity_poly.pdbx_seq_one_letter_code
_entity_poly.pdbx_strand_id
1 'polypeptide(L)'
;MPSYAKFLQLGLALDPIHVGTGGARIGRVDLTIVRDPVTQVPKIPGSSLAGVYRTYVAMHQQEANPNRQVNGQPKPYYPDCAGLGLDPNHRHCRQRDCPVCTVFGFATGAGQSGGFAGLASFSDAHVLLFPVPTRQGPMWISCPMALRLVGLEVSGVDNDAVYLENTANTANPLNLGWLLLPVQQCNQMSQIQTQLQTLNVPDYIRSRLALVPDRLFAHIVNTNLEVRTSVSINPTTGAAEEGALFSYEALPRSTVLVWEIIAKNPAYFRIGNQPLTAVSDPDSVHDVTRQAHPYLEHLGIGGMGTRGMGRLRVLYASQPPSNQSVQCDASPSAPAPSSTSQGGGQP
;
A
#
# COMPACT_ATOMS: atom_id res chain seq x y z
N MET A 1 -19.74 -15.55 -16.53
CA MET A 1 -19.00 -15.13 -15.33
C MET A 1 -17.72 -14.43 -15.76
N PRO A 2 -17.29 -13.36 -15.08
CA PRO A 2 -16.05 -12.68 -15.43
C PRO A 2 -14.84 -13.61 -15.24
N SER A 3 -13.78 -13.39 -16.02
CA SER A 3 -12.54 -14.18 -15.94
C SER A 3 -11.69 -13.87 -14.71
N TYR A 4 -11.93 -12.71 -14.08
CA TYR A 4 -11.32 -12.28 -12.82
C TYR A 4 -12.20 -11.24 -12.11
N ALA A 5 -11.89 -10.95 -10.86
CA ALA A 5 -12.37 -9.79 -10.11
C ALA A 5 -11.18 -9.02 -9.50
N LYS A 6 -11.35 -7.72 -9.28
CA LYS A 6 -10.33 -6.87 -8.64
C LYS A 6 -10.80 -6.44 -7.26
N PHE A 7 -9.91 -6.43 -6.29
CA PHE A 7 -10.22 -5.99 -4.94
C PHE A 7 -9.19 -4.95 -4.50
N LEU A 8 -9.63 -3.71 -4.35
CA LEU A 8 -8.83 -2.62 -3.80
C LEU A 8 -8.62 -2.84 -2.31
N GLN A 9 -7.39 -2.66 -1.88
CA GLN A 9 -6.97 -2.74 -0.49
C GLN A 9 -6.39 -1.39 -0.06
N LEU A 10 -6.82 -0.88 1.10
CA LEU A 10 -6.16 0.24 1.77
C LEU A 10 -5.59 -0.24 3.10
N GLY A 11 -4.32 0.05 3.35
CA GLY A 11 -3.61 -0.31 4.57
C GLY A 11 -3.11 0.92 5.31
N LEU A 12 -3.30 0.97 6.62
CA LEU A 12 -2.74 1.96 7.52
C LEU A 12 -1.55 1.38 8.27
N ALA A 13 -0.37 1.98 8.09
CA ALA A 13 0.81 1.61 8.87
C ALA A 13 0.56 1.93 10.36
N LEU A 14 0.60 0.93 11.23
CA LEU A 14 0.47 1.13 12.69
C LEU A 14 1.83 1.48 13.30
N ASP A 15 2.87 0.83 12.79
CA ASP A 15 4.28 1.05 13.10
C ASP A 15 5.04 1.45 11.82
N PRO A 16 6.28 1.94 11.92
CA PRO A 16 7.11 2.19 10.74
C PRO A 16 7.34 0.90 9.93
N ILE A 17 7.37 1.01 8.61
CA ILE A 17 7.50 -0.15 7.71
C ILE A 17 8.82 -0.09 6.96
N HIS A 18 9.66 -1.12 7.14
CA HIS A 18 10.93 -1.28 6.42
C HIS A 18 10.85 -2.45 5.45
N VAL A 19 10.72 -2.17 4.16
CA VAL A 19 10.84 -3.18 3.08
C VAL A 19 12.14 -2.90 2.34
N GLY A 20 13.21 -3.59 2.74
CA GLY A 20 14.57 -3.33 2.28
C GLY A 20 14.83 -3.73 0.83
N THR A 21 15.83 -3.09 0.20
CA THR A 21 16.24 -3.38 -1.19
C THR A 21 17.19 -4.58 -1.36
N GLY A 22 17.52 -5.30 -0.28
CA GLY A 22 18.35 -6.51 -0.31
C GLY A 22 19.86 -6.30 -0.23
N GLY A 23 20.33 -5.12 0.22
CA GLY A 23 21.75 -4.87 0.46
C GLY A 23 22.02 -3.45 0.94
N ALA A 24 23.20 -3.22 1.52
CA ALA A 24 23.65 -1.88 1.88
C ALA A 24 23.95 -1.06 0.62
N ARG A 25 23.52 0.21 0.60
CA ARG A 25 23.81 1.14 -0.50
C ARG A 25 24.65 2.29 0.03
N ILE A 26 25.61 2.75 -0.77
CA ILE A 26 26.31 4.01 -0.50
C ILE A 26 25.28 5.14 -0.70
N GLY A 27 25.00 5.90 0.35
CA GLY A 27 23.99 6.94 0.33
C GLY A 27 23.72 7.55 1.69
N ARG A 28 22.55 8.20 1.84
CA ARG A 28 22.13 8.84 3.09
C ARG A 28 21.97 7.84 4.25
N VAL A 29 21.61 6.60 3.94
CA VAL A 29 21.45 5.51 4.91
C VAL A 29 22.02 4.22 4.32
N ASP A 30 22.42 3.29 5.20
CA ASP A 30 22.96 2.00 4.80
C ASP A 30 21.85 1.12 4.18
N LEU A 31 20.73 0.96 4.89
CA LEU A 31 19.60 0.11 4.46
C LEU A 31 18.41 0.95 3.99
N THR A 32 18.29 1.10 2.68
CA THR A 32 17.17 1.82 2.04
C THR A 32 15.95 0.92 1.83
N ILE A 33 14.78 1.56 1.74
CA ILE A 33 13.52 0.90 1.35
C ILE A 33 13.29 0.90 -0.16
N VAL A 34 12.50 -0.07 -0.64
CA VAL A 34 12.14 -0.19 -2.06
C VAL A 34 11.34 1.02 -2.53
N ARG A 35 11.64 1.49 -3.74
CA ARG A 35 10.98 2.62 -4.40
C ARG A 35 10.49 2.22 -5.77
N ASP A 36 9.44 2.90 -6.22
CA ASP A 36 9.06 2.87 -7.61
C ASP A 36 10.16 3.52 -8.48
N PRO A 37 10.62 2.87 -9.56
CA PRO A 37 11.75 3.38 -10.33
C PRO A 37 11.44 4.69 -11.08
N VAL A 38 10.17 4.96 -11.39
CA VAL A 38 9.78 6.16 -12.15
C VAL A 38 9.47 7.31 -11.19
N THR A 39 8.56 7.07 -10.23
CA THR A 39 8.11 8.13 -9.33
C THR A 39 9.07 8.37 -8.17
N GLN A 40 9.99 7.44 -7.88
CA GLN A 40 10.90 7.45 -6.73
C GLN A 40 10.18 7.47 -5.36
N VAL A 41 8.87 7.27 -5.34
CA VAL A 41 8.07 7.12 -4.11
C VAL A 41 8.29 5.71 -3.57
N PRO A 42 8.53 5.53 -2.26
CA PRO A 42 8.62 4.21 -1.66
C PRO A 42 7.37 3.36 -1.89
N LYS A 43 7.57 2.06 -2.08
CA LYS A 43 6.48 1.10 -2.30
C LYS A 43 6.78 -0.23 -1.62
N ILE A 44 5.74 -1.02 -1.41
CA ILE A 44 5.89 -2.43 -1.02
C ILE A 44 5.69 -3.28 -2.28
N PRO A 45 6.67 -4.08 -2.72
CA PRO A 45 6.51 -4.94 -3.88
C PRO A 45 5.34 -5.93 -3.71
N GLY A 46 4.59 -6.18 -4.78
CA GLY A 46 3.54 -7.19 -4.83
C GLY A 46 4.05 -8.59 -4.49
N SER A 47 5.31 -8.89 -4.80
CA SER A 47 5.98 -10.13 -4.38
C SER A 47 6.19 -10.22 -2.86
N SER A 48 6.48 -9.10 -2.20
CA SER A 48 6.59 -9.04 -0.73
C SER A 48 5.22 -9.24 -0.08
N LEU A 49 4.18 -8.58 -0.60
CA LEU A 49 2.79 -8.80 -0.17
C LEU A 49 2.39 -10.26 -0.36
N ALA A 50 2.58 -10.83 -1.56
CA ALA A 50 2.22 -12.20 -1.86
C ALA A 50 2.89 -13.22 -0.93
N GLY A 51 4.18 -13.04 -0.62
CA GLY A 51 4.90 -13.93 0.30
C GLY A 51 4.40 -13.85 1.74
N VAL A 52 4.13 -12.64 2.24
CA VAL A 52 3.60 -12.42 3.60
C VAL A 52 2.17 -12.93 3.72
N TYR A 53 1.30 -12.58 2.77
CA TYR A 53 -0.06 -13.10 2.71
C TYR A 53 -0.07 -14.63 2.66
N ARG A 54 0.75 -15.25 1.80
CA ARG A 54 0.86 -16.71 1.72
C ARG A 54 1.21 -17.34 3.06
N THR A 55 2.18 -16.76 3.75
CA THR A 55 2.65 -17.25 5.06
C THR A 55 1.54 -17.17 6.11
N TYR A 56 0.86 -16.03 6.18
CA TYR A 56 -0.21 -15.81 7.16
C TYR A 56 -1.46 -16.63 6.88
N VAL A 57 -1.84 -16.80 5.61
CA VAL A 57 -2.91 -17.74 5.25
C VAL A 57 -2.51 -19.17 5.64
N ALA A 58 -1.25 -19.58 5.44
CA ALA A 58 -0.80 -20.90 5.86
C ALA A 58 -0.86 -21.11 7.38
N MET A 59 -0.50 -20.08 8.17
CA MET A 59 -0.66 -20.10 9.63
C MET A 59 -2.12 -20.23 10.03
N HIS A 60 -2.99 -19.40 9.46
CA HIS A 60 -4.44 -19.44 9.71
C HIS A 60 -5.05 -20.81 9.40
N GLN A 61 -4.73 -21.38 8.24
CA GLN A 61 -5.21 -22.69 7.83
C GLN A 61 -4.67 -23.82 8.73
N GLN A 62 -3.45 -23.67 9.26
CA GLN A 62 -2.87 -24.61 10.22
C GLN A 62 -3.58 -24.55 11.58
N GLU A 63 -3.91 -23.36 12.07
CA GLU A 63 -4.68 -23.18 13.31
C GLU A 63 -6.09 -23.76 13.18
N ALA A 64 -6.74 -23.57 12.02
CA ALA A 64 -8.07 -24.09 11.75
C ALA A 64 -8.11 -25.63 11.55
N ASN A 65 -7.02 -26.22 11.05
CA ASN A 65 -6.93 -27.67 10.81
C ASN A 65 -5.54 -28.23 11.19
N PRO A 66 -5.25 -28.37 12.50
CA PRO A 66 -3.92 -28.69 12.98
C PRO A 66 -3.45 -30.12 12.61
N ASN A 67 -4.39 -31.04 12.47
CA ASN A 67 -4.14 -32.46 12.19
C ASN A 67 -4.32 -32.82 10.71
N ARG A 68 -4.15 -31.85 9.81
CA ARG A 68 -4.31 -32.07 8.37
C ARG A 68 -3.42 -33.20 7.88
N GLN A 69 -4.02 -34.10 7.11
CA GLN A 69 -3.33 -35.18 6.43
C GLN A 69 -3.54 -35.10 4.92
N VAL A 70 -2.54 -35.54 4.16
CA VAL A 70 -2.63 -35.75 2.71
C VAL A 70 -2.13 -37.16 2.45
N ASN A 71 -2.92 -37.99 1.76
CA ASN A 71 -2.62 -39.41 1.51
C ASN A 71 -2.30 -40.20 2.79
N GLY A 72 -3.03 -39.92 3.89
CA GLY A 72 -2.85 -40.59 5.18
C GLY A 72 -1.58 -40.22 5.95
N GLN A 73 -0.84 -39.21 5.49
CA GLN A 73 0.37 -38.71 6.15
C GLN A 73 0.17 -37.28 6.67
N PRO A 74 0.71 -36.93 7.84
CA PRO A 74 0.68 -35.55 8.33
C PRO A 74 1.23 -34.57 7.28
N LYS A 75 0.44 -33.55 6.97
CA LYS A 75 0.83 -32.53 6.00
C LYS A 75 0.31 -31.16 6.43
N PRO A 76 1.05 -30.46 7.32
CA PRO A 76 0.64 -29.16 7.82
C PRO A 76 0.59 -28.12 6.70
N TYR A 77 -0.15 -27.03 6.90
CA TYR A 77 -0.11 -25.88 6.01
C TYR A 77 1.12 -25.02 6.27
N TYR A 78 1.45 -24.78 7.54
CA TYR A 78 2.64 -24.04 7.95
C TYR A 78 3.62 -25.00 8.65
N PRO A 79 4.92 -24.99 8.30
CA PRO A 79 5.58 -24.14 7.31
C PRO A 79 5.53 -24.67 5.86
N ASP A 80 5.06 -25.89 5.64
CA ASP A 80 5.17 -26.64 4.38
C ASP A 80 4.64 -25.92 3.12
N CYS A 81 3.47 -25.28 3.20
CA CYS A 81 2.85 -24.58 2.08
C CYS A 81 3.19 -23.08 2.05
N ALA A 82 3.89 -22.54 3.05
CA ALA A 82 4.20 -21.12 3.18
C ALA A 82 5.42 -20.67 2.37
N GLY A 83 6.49 -21.49 2.34
CA GLY A 83 7.78 -21.12 1.76
C GLY A 83 7.87 -21.24 0.23
N LEU A 84 9.10 -21.32 -0.30
CA LEU A 84 9.35 -21.52 -1.75
C LEU A 84 8.97 -22.93 -2.24
N GLY A 85 8.82 -23.89 -1.33
CA GLY A 85 8.50 -25.29 -1.67
C GLY A 85 9.65 -26.07 -2.30
N LEU A 86 10.87 -25.51 -2.24
CA LEU A 86 12.12 -26.12 -2.71
C LEU A 86 12.88 -26.85 -1.59
N ASP A 87 12.54 -26.58 -0.34
CA ASP A 87 13.09 -27.30 0.82
C ASP A 87 12.62 -28.77 0.78
N PRO A 88 13.53 -29.76 0.84
CA PRO A 88 13.16 -31.18 0.93
C PRO A 88 12.19 -31.51 2.07
N ASN A 89 12.28 -30.80 3.19
CA ASN A 89 11.49 -31.04 4.40
C ASN A 89 10.17 -30.25 4.38
N HIS A 90 10.15 -29.07 3.76
CA HIS A 90 9.00 -28.15 3.76
C HIS A 90 8.51 -27.85 2.34
N ARG A 91 7.92 -28.87 1.72
CA ARG A 91 7.38 -28.80 0.35
C ARG A 91 5.91 -28.41 0.33
N HIS A 92 5.52 -27.69 -0.71
CA HIS A 92 4.11 -27.49 -1.04
C HIS A 92 3.40 -28.84 -1.24
N CYS A 93 2.18 -28.98 -0.72
CA CYS A 93 1.42 -30.23 -0.88
C CYS A 93 0.86 -30.44 -2.30
N ARG A 94 0.77 -29.35 -3.09
CA ARG A 94 0.31 -29.33 -4.50
C ARG A 94 -1.10 -29.89 -4.71
N GLN A 95 -1.92 -29.91 -3.67
CA GLN A 95 -3.28 -30.43 -3.73
C GLN A 95 -4.27 -29.37 -4.24
N ARG A 96 -5.30 -29.82 -4.98
CA ARG A 96 -6.36 -28.99 -5.57
C ARG A 96 -7.36 -28.42 -4.56
N ASP A 97 -7.37 -28.98 -3.37
CA ASP A 97 -8.19 -28.60 -2.22
C ASP A 97 -7.40 -27.76 -1.20
N CYS A 98 -6.12 -27.49 -1.44
CA CYS A 98 -5.29 -26.69 -0.55
C CYS A 98 -5.42 -25.20 -0.88
N PRO A 99 -6.09 -24.37 -0.04
CA PRO A 99 -6.27 -22.95 -0.32
C PRO A 99 -4.95 -22.18 -0.46
N VAL A 100 -3.90 -22.57 0.26
CA VAL A 100 -2.58 -21.92 0.14
C VAL A 100 -1.96 -22.18 -1.24
N CYS A 101 -1.90 -23.45 -1.68
CA CYS A 101 -1.28 -23.82 -2.95
C CYS A 101 -2.08 -23.32 -4.16
N THR A 102 -3.41 -23.31 -4.10
CA THR A 102 -4.25 -22.84 -5.20
C THR A 102 -4.27 -21.32 -5.30
N VAL A 103 -4.35 -20.59 -4.19
CA VAL A 103 -4.41 -19.13 -4.23
C VAL A 103 -3.05 -18.50 -4.54
N PHE A 104 -1.97 -19.02 -3.95
CA PHE A 104 -0.63 -18.42 -4.10
C PHE A 104 0.28 -19.17 -5.10
N GLY A 105 -0.15 -20.30 -5.65
CA GLY A 105 0.61 -21.07 -6.63
C GLY A 105 1.72 -21.95 -6.04
N PHE A 106 2.45 -22.64 -6.90
CA PHE A 106 3.65 -23.39 -6.53
C PHE A 106 4.53 -23.67 -7.76
N ALA A 107 5.83 -23.83 -7.52
CA ALA A 107 6.80 -24.26 -8.53
C ALA A 107 7.27 -25.69 -8.26
N THR A 108 7.69 -26.39 -9.32
CA THR A 108 8.28 -27.73 -9.23
C THR A 108 9.80 -27.72 -9.33
N GLY A 109 10.40 -26.60 -9.76
CA GLY A 109 11.84 -26.42 -9.97
C GLY A 109 12.13 -25.92 -11.38
N ALA A 110 13.32 -25.34 -11.61
CA ALA A 110 13.71 -24.87 -12.93
C ALA A 110 13.72 -26.03 -13.94
N GLY A 111 13.06 -25.83 -15.09
CA GLY A 111 12.97 -26.84 -16.15
C GLY A 111 11.99 -28.00 -15.88
N GLN A 112 11.26 -28.00 -14.76
CA GLN A 112 10.26 -29.03 -14.45
C GLN A 112 8.85 -28.57 -14.83
N SER A 113 8.07 -29.47 -15.42
CA SER A 113 6.64 -29.25 -15.69
C SER A 113 5.78 -29.45 -14.43
N GLY A 114 4.52 -29.04 -14.47
CA GLY A 114 3.56 -29.27 -13.39
C GLY A 114 3.54 -28.23 -12.27
N GLY A 115 4.19 -27.08 -12.44
CA GLY A 115 3.93 -25.90 -11.60
C GLY A 115 2.51 -25.35 -11.78
N PHE A 116 2.05 -24.55 -10.83
CA PHE A 116 0.72 -23.94 -10.87
C PHE A 116 0.83 -22.44 -10.58
N ALA A 117 0.28 -21.62 -11.47
CA ALA A 117 0.19 -20.19 -11.28
C ALA A 117 -0.94 -19.88 -10.29
N GLY A 118 -0.64 -19.13 -9.23
CA GLY A 118 -1.63 -18.75 -8.22
C GLY A 118 -2.82 -17.98 -8.80
N LEU A 119 -3.97 -18.14 -8.14
CA LEU A 119 -5.21 -17.46 -8.48
C LEU A 119 -5.26 -16.01 -8.00
N ALA A 120 -4.52 -15.66 -6.94
CA ALA A 120 -4.37 -14.27 -6.50
C ALA A 120 -3.10 -13.65 -7.10
N SER A 121 -3.25 -12.47 -7.69
CA SER A 121 -2.15 -11.62 -8.13
C SER A 121 -2.17 -10.32 -7.34
N PHE A 122 -1.01 -9.87 -6.88
CA PHE A 122 -0.87 -8.66 -6.07
C PHE A 122 -0.19 -7.57 -6.89
N SER A 123 -0.76 -6.37 -6.91
CA SER A 123 -0.02 -5.19 -7.35
C SER A 123 1.00 -4.79 -6.28
N ASP A 124 1.92 -3.89 -6.63
CA ASP A 124 2.70 -3.19 -5.62
C ASP A 124 1.76 -2.31 -4.76
N ALA A 125 2.07 -2.15 -3.47
CA ALA A 125 1.42 -1.16 -2.63
C ALA A 125 2.13 0.18 -2.72
N HIS A 126 1.38 1.19 -3.13
CA HIS A 126 1.84 2.56 -3.30
C HIS A 126 1.37 3.45 -2.16
N VAL A 127 2.12 4.51 -1.86
CA VAL A 127 1.72 5.52 -0.88
C VAL A 127 0.54 6.33 -1.43
N LEU A 128 -0.59 6.28 -0.72
CA LEU A 128 -1.77 7.08 -1.01
C LEU A 128 -1.76 8.39 -0.22
N LEU A 129 -1.54 8.30 1.10
CA LEU A 129 -1.47 9.44 2.02
C LEU A 129 -0.21 9.33 2.87
N PHE A 130 0.62 10.37 2.87
CA PHE A 130 1.89 10.38 3.58
C PHE A 130 1.88 11.39 4.74
N PRO A 131 2.13 10.98 6.00
CA PRO A 131 2.14 11.89 7.13
C PRO A 131 3.40 12.77 7.11
N VAL A 132 3.22 14.07 7.26
CA VAL A 132 4.29 15.07 7.32
C VAL A 132 4.12 15.95 8.56
N PRO A 133 5.17 16.15 9.37
CA PRO A 133 5.11 17.10 10.46
C PRO A 133 5.09 18.54 9.92
N THR A 134 4.11 19.32 10.36
CA THR A 134 3.98 20.74 10.00
C THR A 134 3.82 21.60 11.26
N ARG A 135 3.96 22.92 11.11
CA ARG A 135 3.71 23.89 12.17
C ARG A 135 2.26 23.93 12.67
N GLN A 136 1.32 23.32 11.95
CA GLN A 136 -0.09 23.19 12.32
C GLN A 136 -0.42 21.79 12.90
N GLY A 137 0.62 21.02 13.21
CA GLY A 137 0.53 19.60 13.55
C GLY A 137 0.72 18.69 12.33
N PRO A 138 0.57 17.37 12.50
CA PRO A 138 0.70 16.42 11.40
C PRO A 138 -0.36 16.65 10.33
N MET A 139 0.05 16.60 9.07
CA MET A 139 -0.88 16.56 7.94
C MET A 139 -0.58 15.36 7.05
N TRP A 140 -1.59 14.89 6.34
CA TRP A 140 -1.46 13.80 5.39
C TRP A 140 -1.44 14.35 3.99
N ILE A 141 -0.31 14.22 3.34
CA ILE A 141 -0.05 14.75 2.01
C ILE A 141 -0.41 13.71 0.96
N SER A 142 -1.08 14.14 -0.10
CA SER A 142 -1.33 13.35 -1.30
C SER A 142 -1.13 14.21 -2.55
N CYS A 143 -1.31 13.62 -3.71
CA CYS A 143 -1.21 14.30 -5.00
C CYS A 143 -2.20 13.69 -6.01
N PRO A 144 -2.53 14.40 -7.11
CA PRO A 144 -3.44 13.88 -8.14
C PRO A 144 -3.11 12.46 -8.61
N MET A 145 -1.84 12.16 -8.90
CA MET A 145 -1.40 10.84 -9.34
C MET A 145 -1.66 9.74 -8.29
N ALA A 146 -1.46 10.02 -7.01
CA ALA A 146 -1.70 9.05 -5.94
C ALA A 146 -3.20 8.80 -5.74
N LEU A 147 -4.02 9.85 -5.81
CA LEU A 147 -5.48 9.76 -5.64
C LEU A 147 -6.17 9.01 -6.80
N ARG A 148 -5.59 9.03 -8.01
CA ARG A 148 -6.07 8.23 -9.13
C ARG A 148 -6.14 6.73 -8.83
N LEU A 149 -5.27 6.23 -7.94
CA LEU A 149 -5.25 4.81 -7.53
C LEU A 149 -6.52 4.38 -6.78
N VAL A 150 -7.29 5.34 -6.26
CA VAL A 150 -8.57 5.11 -5.58
C VAL A 150 -9.76 5.70 -6.36
N GLY A 151 -9.58 5.92 -7.66
CA GLY A 151 -10.63 6.40 -8.57
C GLY A 151 -10.89 7.91 -8.49
N LEU A 152 -10.01 8.71 -7.89
CA LEU A 152 -10.16 10.17 -7.82
C LEU A 152 -9.28 10.86 -8.86
N GLU A 153 -9.91 11.43 -9.89
CA GLU A 153 -9.24 12.29 -10.88
C GLU A 153 -9.29 13.74 -10.41
N VAL A 154 -8.19 14.23 -9.84
CA VAL A 154 -8.09 15.59 -9.30
C VAL A 154 -7.38 16.52 -10.28
N SER A 155 -7.95 17.70 -10.55
CA SER A 155 -7.36 18.77 -11.35
C SER A 155 -7.20 20.07 -10.57
N GLY A 156 -6.38 21.00 -11.07
CA GLY A 156 -6.15 22.30 -10.45
C GLY A 156 -5.16 22.26 -9.28
N VAL A 157 -4.14 21.40 -9.36
CA VAL A 157 -3.11 21.21 -8.33
C VAL A 157 -1.72 21.29 -8.99
N ASP A 158 -1.46 22.40 -9.67
CA ASP A 158 -0.29 22.57 -10.57
C ASP A 158 0.80 23.50 -10.00
N ASN A 159 0.38 24.48 -9.18
CA ASN A 159 1.29 25.49 -8.61
C ASN A 159 2.16 24.90 -7.50
N ASP A 160 3.35 25.45 -7.27
CA ASP A 160 4.19 25.16 -6.10
C ASP A 160 3.53 25.63 -4.81
N ALA A 161 2.49 24.92 -4.37
CA ALA A 161 1.65 25.27 -3.25
C ALA A 161 1.14 24.03 -2.53
N VAL A 162 0.67 24.23 -1.29
CA VAL A 162 -0.11 23.26 -0.54
C VAL A 162 -1.58 23.63 -0.64
N TYR A 163 -2.40 22.70 -1.10
CA TYR A 163 -3.82 22.88 -1.29
C TYR A 163 -4.59 22.32 -0.08
N LEU A 164 -5.38 23.17 0.57
CA LEU A 164 -6.19 22.86 1.76
C LEU A 164 -7.67 23.16 1.49
N GLU A 165 -8.57 22.57 2.27
CA GLU A 165 -10.01 22.85 2.17
C GLU A 165 -10.36 24.31 2.53
N ASN A 166 -9.78 24.81 3.62
CA ASN A 166 -10.05 26.14 4.14
C ASN A 166 -8.75 26.88 4.42
N THR A 167 -8.58 28.04 3.81
CA THR A 167 -7.39 28.89 3.94
C THR A 167 -7.57 30.02 4.95
N ALA A 168 -8.77 30.19 5.53
CA ALA A 168 -9.11 31.30 6.42
C ALA A 168 -8.23 31.36 7.69
N ASN A 169 -7.69 30.22 8.12
CA ASN A 169 -6.77 30.12 9.26
C ASN A 169 -5.28 30.03 8.83
N THR A 170 -4.98 30.08 7.53
CA THR A 170 -3.68 29.73 6.96
C THR A 170 -3.21 30.69 5.86
N ALA A 171 -3.34 32.00 6.07
CA ALA A 171 -2.72 33.00 5.19
C ALA A 171 -1.19 32.90 5.13
N ASN A 172 -0.58 32.14 6.06
CA ASN A 172 0.85 31.93 6.14
C ASN A 172 1.30 30.69 5.35
N PRO A 173 2.49 30.74 4.72
CA PRO A 173 3.12 29.56 4.12
C PRO A 173 3.24 28.39 5.11
N LEU A 174 3.06 27.19 4.60
CA LEU A 174 3.07 25.95 5.36
C LEU A 174 4.33 25.15 5.08
N ASN A 175 4.92 24.58 6.13
CA ASN A 175 6.11 23.77 6.00
C ASN A 175 5.75 22.29 5.76
N LEU A 176 6.42 21.67 4.79
CA LEU A 176 6.40 20.23 4.55
C LEU A 176 7.83 19.70 4.68
N GLY A 177 8.24 19.41 5.92
CA GLY A 177 9.66 19.24 6.26
C GLY A 177 10.39 20.59 6.16
N TRP A 178 11.42 20.66 5.32
CA TRP A 178 12.23 21.86 5.09
C TRP A 178 11.67 22.79 4.00
N LEU A 179 10.71 22.31 3.21
CA LEU A 179 10.05 23.12 2.17
C LEU A 179 9.02 24.03 2.82
N LEU A 180 9.05 25.32 2.49
CA LEU A 180 8.04 26.28 2.88
C LEU A 180 7.27 26.73 1.64
N LEU A 181 5.99 26.38 1.56
CA LEU A 181 5.16 26.58 0.37
C LEU A 181 3.98 27.50 0.66
N PRO A 182 3.55 28.35 -0.31
CA PRO A 182 2.30 29.07 -0.20
C PRO A 182 1.12 28.12 -0.07
N VAL A 183 0.03 28.58 0.55
CA VAL A 183 -1.19 27.80 0.71
C VAL A 183 -2.23 28.28 -0.30
N GLN A 184 -2.89 27.34 -0.99
CA GLN A 184 -4.02 27.59 -1.88
C GLN A 184 -5.26 26.82 -1.39
N GLN A 185 -6.44 27.28 -1.78
CA GLN A 185 -7.68 26.61 -1.47
C GLN A 185 -7.98 25.55 -2.55
N CYS A 186 -8.43 24.37 -2.13
CA CYS A 186 -9.08 23.39 -3.00
C CYS A 186 -10.58 23.39 -2.72
N ASN A 187 -11.38 23.92 -3.65
CA ASN A 187 -12.82 24.14 -3.43
C ASN A 187 -13.62 22.85 -3.21
N GLN A 188 -13.16 21.74 -3.80
CA GLN A 188 -13.84 20.44 -3.72
C GLN A 188 -13.09 19.43 -2.84
N MET A 189 -12.26 19.89 -1.89
CA MET A 189 -11.56 19.00 -0.95
C MET A 189 -12.51 18.09 -0.17
N SER A 190 -13.71 18.58 0.18
CA SER A 190 -14.75 17.80 0.87
C SER A 190 -15.20 16.55 0.10
N GLN A 191 -15.16 16.59 -1.24
CA GLN A 191 -15.48 15.43 -2.07
C GLN A 191 -14.42 14.34 -1.95
N ILE A 192 -13.14 14.73 -1.93
CA ILE A 192 -12.01 13.81 -1.69
C ILE A 192 -12.13 13.20 -0.29
N GLN A 193 -12.39 14.03 0.73
CA GLN A 193 -12.58 13.56 2.10
C GLN A 193 -13.78 12.59 2.23
N THR A 194 -14.87 12.83 1.49
CA THR A 194 -16.05 11.95 1.48
C THR A 194 -15.71 10.61 0.82
N GLN A 195 -15.02 10.61 -0.32
CA GLN A 195 -14.60 9.37 -0.96
C GLN A 195 -13.61 8.58 -0.09
N LEU A 196 -12.65 9.25 0.55
CA LEU A 196 -11.73 8.58 1.49
C LEU A 196 -12.48 7.99 2.71
N GLN A 197 -13.61 8.58 3.10
CA GLN A 197 -14.47 8.03 4.16
C GLN A 197 -15.14 6.72 3.73
N THR A 198 -15.59 6.59 2.47
CA THR A 198 -16.15 5.33 1.96
C THR A 198 -15.11 4.21 1.90
N LEU A 199 -13.83 4.59 1.85
CA LEU A 199 -12.67 3.70 1.94
C LEU A 199 -12.16 3.53 3.38
N ASN A 200 -12.96 3.88 4.39
CA ASN A 200 -12.68 3.74 5.82
C ASN A 200 -11.41 4.45 6.29
N VAL A 201 -10.95 5.50 5.59
CA VAL A 201 -9.84 6.32 6.06
C VAL A 201 -10.30 7.11 7.31
N PRO A 202 -9.60 7.03 8.45
CA PRO A 202 -10.03 7.67 9.69
C PRO A 202 -10.18 9.19 9.59
N ASP A 203 -11.15 9.73 10.33
CA ASP A 203 -11.49 11.17 10.34
C ASP A 203 -10.31 12.07 10.71
N TYR A 204 -9.45 11.63 11.63
CA TYR A 204 -8.27 12.40 12.04
C TYR A 204 -7.22 12.54 10.92
N ILE A 205 -7.23 11.65 9.92
CA ILE A 205 -6.41 11.73 8.72
C ILE A 205 -7.11 12.63 7.69
N ARG A 206 -8.40 12.36 7.41
CA ARG A 206 -9.16 13.08 6.38
C ARG A 206 -9.30 14.57 6.67
N SER A 207 -9.52 14.94 7.93
CA SER A 207 -9.62 16.34 8.40
C SER A 207 -8.30 17.13 8.35
N ARG A 208 -7.17 16.44 8.11
CA ARG A 208 -5.83 17.05 8.00
C ARG A 208 -5.18 16.68 6.66
N LEU A 209 -6.00 16.48 5.64
CA LEU A 209 -5.57 16.21 4.27
C LEU A 209 -5.05 17.49 3.62
N ALA A 210 -3.96 17.34 2.86
CA ALA A 210 -3.43 18.40 2.01
C ALA A 210 -2.96 17.80 0.69
N LEU A 211 -3.12 18.56 -0.40
CA LEU A 211 -2.63 18.15 -1.71
C LEU A 211 -1.43 19.00 -2.13
N VAL A 212 -0.57 18.38 -2.91
CA VAL A 212 0.55 19.02 -3.60
C VAL A 212 0.59 18.53 -5.04
N PRO A 213 1.24 19.27 -5.96
CA PRO A 213 1.47 18.79 -7.31
C PRO A 213 2.29 17.49 -7.32
N ASP A 214 2.05 16.65 -8.33
CA ASP A 214 2.72 15.35 -8.49
C ASP A 214 4.26 15.47 -8.43
N ARG A 215 4.81 16.53 -9.02
CA ARG A 215 6.26 16.80 -9.04
C ARG A 215 6.88 17.06 -7.66
N LEU A 216 6.11 17.59 -6.71
CA LEU A 216 6.59 17.83 -5.34
C LEU A 216 6.40 16.60 -4.44
N PHE A 217 5.44 15.74 -4.76
CA PHE A 217 5.04 14.63 -3.90
C PHE A 217 6.20 13.69 -3.57
N ALA A 218 6.93 13.22 -4.59
CA ALA A 218 8.08 12.34 -4.40
C ALA A 218 9.17 12.98 -3.53
N HIS A 219 9.41 14.28 -3.71
CA HIS A 219 10.42 15.00 -2.95
C HIS A 219 10.02 15.17 -1.48
N ILE A 220 8.75 15.52 -1.22
CA ILE A 220 8.18 15.62 0.12
C ILE A 220 8.25 14.27 0.84
N VAL A 221 7.83 13.18 0.17
CA VAL A 221 7.87 11.83 0.76
C VAL A 221 9.29 11.45 1.14
N ASN A 222 10.25 11.54 0.20
CA ASN A 222 11.62 11.08 0.44
C ASN A 222 12.37 11.90 1.51
N THR A 223 12.05 13.18 1.65
CA THR A 223 12.69 14.06 2.65
C THR A 223 12.11 13.90 4.06
N ASN A 224 10.93 13.27 4.18
CA ASN A 224 10.23 13.07 5.45
C ASN A 224 10.12 11.58 5.86
N LEU A 225 10.90 10.70 5.22
CA LEU A 225 11.03 9.31 5.68
C LEU A 225 11.70 9.22 7.05
N GLU A 226 11.29 8.22 7.81
CA GLU A 226 11.94 7.93 9.08
C GLU A 226 13.32 7.34 8.83
N VAL A 227 14.34 7.92 9.46
CA VAL A 227 15.72 7.42 9.46
C VAL A 227 16.11 7.12 10.89
N ARG A 228 16.53 5.89 11.15
CA ARG A 228 17.03 5.47 12.45
C ARG A 228 18.45 4.93 12.32
N THR A 229 19.23 5.10 13.37
CA THR A 229 20.53 4.47 13.54
C THR A 229 20.41 3.37 14.61
N SER A 230 20.95 2.20 14.31
CA SER A 230 21.04 1.06 15.22
C SER A 230 22.50 0.72 15.46
N VAL A 231 22.79 0.27 16.68
CA VAL A 231 24.10 -0.20 17.10
C VAL A 231 23.94 -1.48 17.92
N SER A 232 24.87 -2.41 17.81
CA SER A 232 24.99 -3.52 18.78
C SER A 232 25.90 -3.08 19.92
N ILE A 233 25.53 -3.39 21.15
CA ILE A 233 26.28 -3.02 22.36
C ILE A 233 26.98 -4.25 22.91
N ASN A 234 28.28 -4.14 23.18
CA ASN A 234 29.04 -5.17 23.86
C ASN A 234 28.56 -5.27 25.33
N PRO A 235 28.05 -6.41 25.78
CA PRO A 235 27.44 -6.54 27.11
C PRO A 235 28.45 -6.43 28.26
N THR A 236 29.74 -6.65 27.99
CA THR A 236 30.80 -6.62 29.01
C THR A 236 31.34 -5.20 29.22
N THR A 237 31.49 -4.43 28.14
CA THR A 237 32.09 -3.08 28.19
C THR A 237 31.04 -1.96 28.18
N GLY A 238 29.81 -2.24 27.75
CA GLY A 238 28.77 -1.24 27.52
C GLY A 238 29.02 -0.34 26.29
N ALA A 239 30.10 -0.57 25.55
CA ALA A 239 30.44 0.20 24.35
C ALA A 239 29.78 -0.40 23.09
N ALA A 240 29.70 0.39 22.02
CA ALA A 240 29.31 -0.10 20.71
C ALA A 240 30.27 -1.19 20.20
N GLU A 241 29.72 -2.27 19.64
CA GLU A 241 30.51 -3.25 18.91
C GLU A 241 31.00 -2.64 17.59
N GLU A 242 32.28 -2.88 17.28
CA GLU A 242 32.91 -2.41 16.06
C GLU A 242 32.22 -3.02 14.83
N GLY A 243 31.88 -2.18 13.84
CA GLY A 243 31.20 -2.60 12.62
C GLY A 243 29.70 -2.88 12.75
N ALA A 244 29.11 -2.73 13.93
CA ALA A 244 27.68 -3.01 14.17
C ALA A 244 26.78 -1.76 14.15
N LEU A 245 27.33 -0.60 13.80
CA LEU A 245 26.59 0.64 13.60
C LEU A 245 26.05 0.69 12.16
N PHE A 246 24.73 0.79 12.00
CA PHE A 246 24.10 0.97 10.70
C PHE A 246 22.83 1.82 10.80
N SER A 247 22.49 2.47 9.71
CA SER A 247 21.32 3.32 9.55
C SER A 247 20.33 2.71 8.55
N TYR A 248 19.04 2.98 8.75
CA TYR A 248 18.01 2.45 7.87
C TYR A 248 16.83 3.40 7.73
N GLU A 249 16.16 3.31 6.59
CA GLU A 249 14.93 4.04 6.27
C GLU A 249 13.68 3.23 6.61
N ALA A 250 12.59 3.91 6.94
CA ALA A 250 11.27 3.30 7.03
C ALA A 250 10.19 4.28 6.54
N LEU A 251 9.09 3.73 6.02
CA LEU A 251 7.84 4.47 5.91
C LEU A 251 7.36 4.80 7.32
N PRO A 252 7.00 6.05 7.64
CA PRO A 252 6.48 6.40 8.95
C PRO A 252 5.18 5.67 9.29
N ARG A 253 4.89 5.54 10.59
CA ARG A 253 3.55 5.14 11.03
C ARG A 253 2.49 6.11 10.51
N SER A 254 1.28 5.61 10.32
CA SER A 254 0.11 6.27 9.73
C SER A 254 0.21 6.63 8.25
N THR A 255 1.26 6.20 7.54
CA THR A 255 1.21 6.16 6.07
C THR A 255 0.04 5.27 5.63
N VAL A 256 -0.78 5.79 4.72
CA VAL A 256 -1.85 5.04 4.07
C VAL A 256 -1.32 4.53 2.74
N LEU A 257 -1.38 3.22 2.55
CA LEU A 257 -0.93 2.49 1.38
C LEU A 257 -2.14 1.94 0.62
N VAL A 258 -2.02 1.79 -0.70
CA VAL A 258 -3.05 1.24 -1.57
C VAL A 258 -2.47 0.19 -2.51
N TRP A 259 -3.15 -0.95 -2.64
CA TRP A 259 -2.81 -2.02 -3.60
C TRP A 259 -4.07 -2.73 -4.10
N GLU A 260 -3.94 -3.49 -5.17
CA GLU A 260 -5.00 -4.36 -5.68
C GLU A 260 -4.63 -5.84 -5.51
N ILE A 261 -5.64 -6.65 -5.19
CA ILE A 261 -5.61 -8.10 -5.35
C ILE A 261 -6.51 -8.44 -6.53
N ILE A 262 -5.93 -9.02 -7.58
CA ILE A 262 -6.68 -9.55 -8.72
C ILE A 262 -6.89 -11.04 -8.50
N ALA A 263 -8.14 -11.45 -8.34
CA ALA A 263 -8.55 -12.83 -8.17
C ALA A 263 -9.02 -13.41 -9.50
N LYS A 264 -8.32 -14.44 -9.99
CA LYS A 264 -8.68 -15.15 -11.22
C LYS A 264 -9.82 -16.12 -10.93
N ASN A 265 -10.72 -16.28 -11.90
CA ASN A 265 -11.84 -17.20 -11.79
C ASN A 265 -11.34 -18.66 -11.77
N PRO A 266 -11.54 -19.43 -10.67
CA PRO A 266 -11.04 -20.79 -10.52
C PRO A 266 -11.52 -21.77 -11.60
N ALA A 267 -12.67 -21.51 -12.24
CA ALA A 267 -13.26 -22.38 -13.26
C ALA A 267 -12.35 -22.63 -14.48
N TYR A 268 -11.37 -21.73 -14.73
CA TYR A 268 -10.43 -21.83 -15.85
C TYR A 268 -9.12 -22.55 -15.49
N PHE A 269 -8.94 -23.00 -14.24
CA PHE A 269 -7.68 -23.54 -13.74
C PHE A 269 -7.84 -24.99 -13.28
N ARG A 270 -6.78 -25.79 -13.49
CA ARG A 270 -6.75 -27.21 -13.15
C ARG A 270 -5.39 -27.58 -12.57
N ILE A 271 -5.38 -28.55 -11.67
CA ILE A 271 -4.16 -29.23 -11.20
C ILE A 271 -4.30 -30.70 -11.58
N GLY A 272 -3.34 -31.23 -12.35
CA GLY A 272 -3.40 -32.61 -12.84
C GLY A 272 -4.67 -32.91 -13.65
N ASN A 273 -5.10 -31.99 -14.52
CA ASN A 273 -6.36 -32.02 -15.28
C ASN A 273 -7.66 -32.06 -14.46
N GLN A 274 -7.58 -31.99 -13.13
CA GLN A 274 -8.74 -31.95 -12.24
C GLN A 274 -9.10 -30.50 -11.88
N PRO A 275 -10.40 -30.17 -11.76
CA PRO A 275 -10.83 -28.86 -11.31
C PRO A 275 -10.41 -28.62 -9.85
N LEU A 276 -10.17 -27.36 -9.53
CA LEU A 276 -9.88 -26.91 -8.18
C LEU A 276 -11.11 -27.08 -7.29
N THR A 277 -10.88 -27.38 -6.00
CA THR A 277 -11.96 -27.56 -5.02
C THR A 277 -11.79 -26.69 -3.77
N ALA A 278 -10.63 -26.03 -3.62
CA ALA A 278 -10.37 -25.12 -2.50
C ALA A 278 -11.18 -23.81 -2.58
N VAL A 279 -11.53 -23.38 -3.80
CA VAL A 279 -12.17 -22.09 -4.13
C VAL A 279 -13.05 -22.27 -5.36
N SER A 280 -14.18 -21.57 -5.43
CA SER A 280 -15.22 -21.72 -6.46
C SER A 280 -15.29 -20.55 -7.44
N ASP A 281 -14.94 -19.35 -6.99
CA ASP A 281 -15.13 -18.08 -7.69
C ASP A 281 -14.09 -17.03 -7.24
N PRO A 282 -13.97 -15.88 -7.93
CA PRO A 282 -13.03 -14.82 -7.54
C PRO A 282 -13.20 -14.29 -6.10
N ASP A 283 -14.43 -14.25 -5.56
CA ASP A 283 -14.67 -13.77 -4.20
C ASP A 283 -14.09 -14.77 -3.18
N SER A 284 -14.29 -16.07 -3.37
CA SER A 284 -13.68 -17.11 -2.52
C SER A 284 -12.15 -17.10 -2.55
N VAL A 285 -11.52 -16.67 -3.66
CA VAL A 285 -10.07 -16.44 -3.73
C VAL A 285 -9.65 -15.27 -2.86
N HIS A 286 -10.41 -14.16 -2.89
CA HIS A 286 -10.16 -13.00 -2.02
C HIS A 286 -10.44 -13.32 -0.55
N ASP A 287 -11.44 -14.13 -0.24
CA ASP A 287 -11.73 -14.57 1.13
C ASP A 287 -10.55 -15.31 1.75
N VAL A 288 -9.86 -16.15 0.96
CA VAL A 288 -8.62 -16.79 1.39
C VAL A 288 -7.53 -15.76 1.65
N THR A 289 -7.33 -14.76 0.80
CA THR A 289 -6.30 -13.74 1.05
C THR A 289 -6.62 -12.86 2.26
N ARG A 290 -7.90 -12.57 2.53
CA ARG A 290 -8.35 -11.79 3.71
C ARG A 290 -7.98 -12.44 5.04
N GLN A 291 -7.78 -13.75 5.08
CA GLN A 291 -7.33 -14.45 6.29
C GLN A 291 -5.97 -13.94 6.80
N ALA A 292 -5.15 -13.32 5.93
CA ALA A 292 -3.88 -12.71 6.33
C ALA A 292 -4.02 -11.37 7.08
N HIS A 293 -5.19 -10.69 7.02
CA HIS A 293 -5.33 -9.32 7.51
C HIS A 293 -5.07 -9.17 9.02
N PRO A 294 -5.60 -10.04 9.90
CA PRO A 294 -5.26 -9.97 11.33
C PRO A 294 -3.76 -10.15 11.59
N TYR A 295 -3.07 -10.99 10.80
CA TYR A 295 -1.64 -11.23 10.96
C TYR A 295 -0.80 -10.05 10.46
N LEU A 296 -1.21 -9.33 9.41
CA LEU A 296 -0.57 -8.06 9.03
C LEU A 296 -0.63 -7.04 10.17
N GLU A 297 -1.76 -6.99 10.87
CA GLU A 297 -1.95 -6.06 11.98
C GLU A 297 -1.10 -6.40 13.21
N HIS A 298 -0.80 -7.68 13.45
CA HIS A 298 -0.12 -8.13 14.68
C HIS A 298 1.33 -8.60 14.47
N LEU A 299 1.64 -9.21 13.33
CA LEU A 299 2.96 -9.75 12.98
C LEU A 299 3.72 -8.87 11.99
N GLY A 300 3.01 -8.04 11.21
CA GLY A 300 3.59 -7.02 10.34
C GLY A 300 4.04 -7.49 8.96
N ILE A 301 4.70 -6.60 8.22
CA ILE A 301 5.28 -6.84 6.90
C ILE A 301 6.67 -6.20 6.80
N GLY A 302 7.54 -6.80 5.99
CA GLY A 302 8.90 -6.31 5.79
C GLY A 302 9.89 -6.88 6.81
N GLY A 303 11.03 -6.21 6.95
CA GLY A 303 12.07 -6.56 7.90
C GLY A 303 11.87 -5.92 9.27
N MET A 304 12.73 -6.30 10.21
CA MET A 304 12.84 -5.68 11.54
C MET A 304 11.58 -5.78 12.43
N GLY A 305 10.72 -6.78 12.23
CA GLY A 305 9.48 -6.96 12.99
C GLY A 305 9.68 -7.00 14.52
N THR A 306 10.72 -7.68 15.00
CA THR A 306 11.07 -7.75 16.44
C THR A 306 11.57 -6.42 17.02
N ARG A 307 11.74 -5.39 16.19
CA ARG A 307 12.16 -4.03 16.57
C ARG A 307 11.00 -3.02 16.50
N GLY A 308 9.75 -3.50 16.53
CA GLY A 308 8.56 -2.67 16.50
C GLY A 308 8.29 -2.04 15.14
N MET A 309 8.39 -2.84 14.08
CA MET A 309 8.16 -2.41 12.69
C MET A 309 7.19 -3.34 11.97
N GLY A 310 6.56 -2.79 10.94
CA GLY A 310 5.86 -3.57 9.93
C GLY A 310 4.37 -3.75 10.16
N ARG A 311 3.82 -3.50 11.37
CA ARG A 311 2.37 -3.69 11.62
C ARG A 311 1.54 -2.80 10.69
N LEU A 312 0.59 -3.41 9.98
CA LEU A 312 -0.26 -2.78 8.98
C LEU A 312 -1.70 -3.24 9.16
N ARG A 313 -2.63 -2.30 9.39
CA ARG A 313 -4.06 -2.59 9.46
C ARG A 313 -4.73 -2.38 8.10
N VAL A 314 -5.45 -3.36 7.60
CA VAL A 314 -6.26 -3.20 6.38
C VAL A 314 -7.57 -2.48 6.74
N LEU A 315 -7.76 -1.27 6.22
CA LEU A 315 -8.94 -0.43 6.44
C LEU A 315 -10.09 -0.77 5.48
N TYR A 316 -9.75 -1.10 4.24
CA TYR A 316 -10.68 -1.39 3.16
C TYR A 316 -10.18 -2.56 2.35
N ALA A 317 -11.09 -3.45 1.96
CA ALA A 317 -10.79 -4.67 1.23
C ALA A 317 -12.02 -5.10 0.41
N SER A 318 -12.33 -4.40 -0.67
CA SER A 318 -13.51 -4.67 -1.50
C SER A 318 -13.31 -4.22 -2.95
N GLN A 319 -14.35 -4.31 -3.77
CA GLN A 319 -14.32 -3.84 -5.16
C GLN A 319 -13.91 -2.35 -5.22
N PRO A 320 -13.11 -1.93 -6.23
CA PRO A 320 -12.76 -0.53 -6.39
C PRO A 320 -14.01 0.37 -6.46
N PRO A 321 -13.97 1.58 -5.87
CA PRO A 321 -15.09 2.49 -5.98
C PRO A 321 -15.24 3.00 -7.42
N SER A 322 -16.38 3.61 -7.72
CA SER A 322 -16.59 4.32 -8.99
C SER A 322 -15.66 5.52 -9.10
N ASN A 323 -15.19 5.80 -10.32
CA ASN A 323 -14.37 6.98 -10.57
C ASN A 323 -15.15 8.28 -10.33
N GLN A 324 -14.46 9.28 -9.79
CA GLN A 324 -14.98 10.61 -9.53
C GLN A 324 -13.95 11.67 -9.94
N SER A 325 -14.42 12.74 -10.58
CA SER A 325 -13.59 13.90 -10.92
C SER A 325 -13.76 14.99 -9.86
N VAL A 326 -12.65 15.63 -9.48
CA VAL A 326 -12.60 16.71 -8.49
C VAL A 326 -11.76 17.86 -9.04
N GLN A 327 -12.24 19.09 -8.86
CA GLN A 327 -11.56 20.31 -9.28
C GLN A 327 -11.20 21.17 -8.06
N CYS A 328 -9.91 21.48 -7.90
CA CYS A 328 -9.43 22.33 -6.82
C CYS A 328 -9.44 23.82 -7.18
N ASP A 329 -9.30 24.18 -8.45
CA ASP A 329 -9.36 25.57 -8.90
C ASP A 329 -10.75 26.19 -8.68
N ALA A 330 -10.82 27.51 -8.59
CA ALA A 330 -12.07 28.21 -8.76
C ALA A 330 -12.57 27.98 -10.19
N SER A 331 -13.82 27.54 -10.35
CA SER A 331 -14.50 27.59 -11.65
C SER A 331 -14.26 28.97 -12.29
N PRO A 332 -14.01 29.08 -13.61
CA PRO A 332 -14.06 30.38 -14.25
C PRO A 332 -15.44 30.97 -13.95
N SER A 333 -15.45 32.11 -13.27
CA SER A 333 -16.65 32.93 -13.09
C SER A 333 -17.34 33.06 -14.44
N ALA A 334 -18.66 32.82 -14.47
CA ALA A 334 -19.49 33.07 -15.65
C ALA A 334 -19.11 34.40 -16.32
N PRO A 335 -19.11 34.48 -17.67
CA PRO A 335 -18.70 35.70 -18.35
C PRO A 335 -19.57 36.85 -17.84
N ALA A 336 -18.91 37.92 -17.38
CA ALA A 336 -19.57 39.14 -16.96
C ALA A 336 -20.53 39.60 -18.07
N PRO A 337 -21.75 40.07 -17.74
CA PRO A 337 -22.67 40.54 -18.76
C PRO A 337 -22.02 41.69 -19.51
N SER A 338 -21.88 41.53 -20.82
CA SER A 338 -21.36 42.56 -21.72
C SER A 338 -22.20 43.81 -21.57
N SER A 339 -21.61 44.88 -21.03
CA SER A 339 -22.20 46.21 -21.05
C SER A 339 -22.26 46.69 -22.50
N THR A 340 -23.42 46.57 -23.13
CA THR A 340 -23.73 47.23 -24.40
C THR A 340 -23.74 48.74 -24.17
N SER A 341 -22.67 49.41 -24.57
CA SER A 341 -22.67 50.86 -24.74
C SER A 341 -23.53 51.21 -25.96
N GLN A 342 -24.79 51.58 -25.73
CA GLN A 342 -25.56 52.33 -26.72
C GLN A 342 -24.97 53.75 -26.79
N GLY A 343 -24.03 53.95 -27.72
CA GLY A 343 -23.66 55.27 -28.18
C GLY A 343 -24.80 55.84 -29.01
N GLY A 344 -25.47 56.86 -28.48
CA GLY A 344 -26.50 57.61 -29.18
C GLY A 344 -25.93 58.35 -30.38
N GLY A 345 -26.56 58.14 -31.54
CA GLY A 345 -26.42 58.98 -32.71
C GLY A 345 -27.74 59.68 -32.99
N GLN A 346 -27.74 61.00 -33.01
CA GLN A 346 -28.69 61.87 -33.71
C GLN A 346 -28.05 63.27 -33.87
N PRO A 347 -28.50 64.08 -34.85
CA PRO A 347 -29.04 63.79 -36.17
C PRO A 347 -28.09 64.17 -37.32
#